data_AF-A0A946S453-F1
#
_entry.id   AF-A0A946S453-F1
#
_cell.length_a   1.000
_cell.length_b   1.000
_cell.length_c   1.000
_cell.angle_alpha   90.00
_cell.angle_beta   90.00
_cell.angle_gamma   90.00
#
_symmetry.space_group_name_H-M   'P 1'
#
loop_
_entity.id
_entity.type
_entity.pdbx_description
1 polymer ?
#
loop_
_entity_poly.entity_id
_entity_poly.type
_entity_poly.pdbx_seq_one_letter_code
_entity_poly.pdbx_strand_id
1 'polypeptide(L)' 'KKYKDVSGGERLALFSTDGFLEIAMNQGKANELLGLYMYDIIRIEFK' A
#
# COMPACT_ATOMS: atom_id res chain seq x y z
N LYS A 1 1.97 14.12 0.03
CA LYS A 1 0.99 13.09 -0.35
C LYS A 1 0.89 12.12 0.80
N LYS A 2 -0.18 12.18 1.58
CA LYS A 2 -0.35 11.38 2.82
C LYS A 2 -1.52 10.42 2.60
N TYR A 3 -1.66 9.42 3.48
CA TYR A 3 -2.76 8.42 3.47
C TYR A 3 -4.17 8.97 3.18
N LYS A 4 -4.40 10.27 3.39
CA LYS A 4 -5.65 11.00 3.12
C LYS A 4 -5.92 11.36 1.65
N ASP A 5 -4.99 11.08 0.74
CA ASP A 5 -5.16 11.40 -0.69
C ASP A 5 -6.15 10.44 -1.38
N VAL A 6 -6.56 9.36 -0.72
CA VAL A 6 -7.60 8.42 -1.17
C VAL A 6 -8.68 8.28 -0.09
N SER A 7 -9.89 7.93 -0.50
CA SER A 7 -11.01 7.63 0.41
C SER A 7 -10.64 6.48 1.37
N GLY A 8 -11.21 6.47 2.58
CA GLY A 8 -11.03 5.36 3.52
C GLY A 8 -11.43 4.03 2.88
N GLY A 9 -10.59 3.00 3.03
CA GLY A 9 -10.78 1.69 2.38
C GLY A 9 -10.10 1.52 1.02
N GLU A 10 -9.57 2.59 0.41
CA GLU A 10 -8.88 2.49 -0.87
C GLU A 10 -7.40 2.11 -0.75
N ARG A 11 -6.85 1.57 -1.83
CA ARG A 11 -5.46 1.09 -1.93
C ARG A 11 -4.48 2.26 -2.04
N LEU A 12 -3.33 2.12 -1.38
CA LEU A 12 -2.25 3.09 -1.34
C LEU A 12 -0.91 2.40 -1.60
N ALA A 13 -0.03 3.05 -2.35
CA ALA A 13 1.39 2.73 -2.41
C ALA A 13 2.18 4.01 -2.06
N LEU A 14 2.87 4.01 -0.92
CA LEU A 14 3.52 5.20 -0.34
C LEU A 14 4.95 4.83 0.07
N PHE A 15 5.90 5.75 -0.11
CA PHE A 15 7.20 5.61 0.53
C PHE A 15 7.08 6.03 1.99
N SER A 16 7.48 5.14 2.89
CA SER A 16 7.49 5.41 4.33
C SER A 16 8.65 6.31 4.74
N THR A 17 8.67 6.72 6.00
CA THR A 17 9.79 7.49 6.57
C THR A 17 11.11 6.73 6.55
N ASP A 18 11.03 5.40 6.46
CA ASP A 18 12.19 4.51 6.45
C ASP A 18 12.71 4.25 5.03
N GLY A 19 12.09 4.88 4.03
CA GLY A 19 12.51 4.83 2.62
C GLY A 19 12.01 3.60 1.84
N PHE A 20 11.22 2.74 2.46
CA PHE A 20 10.63 1.57 1.81
C PHE A 20 9.28 1.89 1.19
N LEU A 21 8.94 1.17 0.11
CA LEU A 21 7.60 1.24 -0.48
C LEU A 21 6.64 0.39 0.35
N GLU A 22 5.63 1.04 0.92
CA GLU A 22 4.54 0.40 1.64
C GLU A 22 3.31 0.31 0.76
N ILE A 23 2.74 -0.89 0.69
CA ILE A 23 1.43 -1.13 0.08
C ILE A 23 0.43 -1.29 1.23
N ALA A 24 -0.44 -0.32 1.37
CA ALA A 24 -1.34 -0.21 2.50
C ALA A 24 -2.77 0.12 2.06
N MET A 25 -3.71 0.00 3.01
CA MET A 25 -5.05 0.53 2.86
C MET A 25 -5.19 1.79 3.71
N ASN A 26 -5.92 2.78 3.20
CA ASN A 26 -6.28 3.91 4.05
C ASN A 26 -7.23 3.42 5.15
N GLN A 27 -6.75 3.35 6.40
CA GLN A 27 -7.48 2.86 7.58
C GLN A 27 -7.81 1.36 7.60
N GLY A 28 -6.91 0.49 7.11
CA GLY A 28 -6.94 -0.93 7.50
C GLY A 28 -5.78 -1.77 6.99
N LYS A 29 -5.92 -3.11 7.03
CA LYS A 29 -4.82 -4.06 6.80
C LYS A 29 -4.79 -4.59 5.35
N ALA A 30 -3.61 -4.52 4.72
CA ALA A 30 -3.45 -4.89 3.31
C ALA A 30 -3.62 -6.40 3.03
N ASN A 31 -3.28 -7.27 3.97
CA ASN A 31 -3.41 -8.72 3.83
C ASN A 31 -4.87 -9.17 3.69
N GLU A 32 -5.80 -8.48 4.36
CA GLU A 32 -7.23 -8.83 4.36
C GLU A 32 -7.92 -8.50 3.02
N LEU A 33 -7.50 -7.43 2.33
CA LEU A 33 -8.15 -6.97 1.10
C LEU A 33 -7.40 -7.38 -0.17
N LEU A 34 -6.06 -7.35 -0.14
CA LEU A 34 -5.24 -7.60 -1.32
C LEU A 34 -4.73 -9.03 -1.40
N GLY A 35 -4.93 -9.82 -0.32
CA GLY A 35 -4.41 -11.17 -0.23
C GLY A 35 -2.89 -11.23 -0.35
N LEU A 36 -2.21 -10.15 0.04
CA LEU A 36 -0.76 -10.05 0.01
C LEU A 36 -0.16 -10.67 1.26
N TYR A 37 0.81 -11.56 1.05
CA TYR A 37 1.56 -12.24 2.09
C TYR A 37 3.05 -11.92 1.96
N MET A 38 3.79 -12.20 3.04
CA MET A 38 5.24 -12.13 2.99
C MET A 38 5.76 -13.07 1.88
N TYR A 39 6.76 -12.61 1.15
CA TYR A 39 7.40 -13.29 0.02
C TYR A 39 6.61 -13.30 -1.30
N ASP A 40 5.46 -12.64 -1.37
CA ASP A 40 4.80 -12.41 -2.65
C ASP A 40 5.66 -11.54 -3.57
N ILE A 41 5.68 -11.90 -4.85
CA ILE A 41 6.36 -11.10 -5.88
C ILE A 41 5.44 -9.97 -6.30
N ILE A 42 5.91 -8.73 -6.14
CA ILE A 42 5.15 -7.54 -6.54
C ILE A 42 5.84 -6.84 -7.71
N ARG A 43 5.09 -6.58 -8.78
CA ARG A 43 5.52 -5.79 -9.94
C ARG A 43 4.97 -4.38 -9.83
N ILE A 44 5.85 -3.38 -9.89
CA ILE A 44 5.50 -1.97 -9.84
C ILE A 44 5.86 -1.36 -11.19
N GLU A 45 4.91 -0.66 -11.81
CA GLU A 45 5.11 0.04 -13.08
C GLU A 45 4.81 1.53 -12.89
N PHE A 46 5.73 2.37 -13.33
CA PHE A 46 5.53 3.81 -13.39
C PHE A 46 5.21 4.20 -14.84
N LYS A 47 4.28 5.15 -15.02
CA LYS A 47 4.03 5.82 -16.30
C LYS A 47 4.81 7.11 -16.37
#